data_AF-A0A0W0GCM8-F1
#
_entry.id   AF-A0A0W0GCM8-F1
#
_cell.length_a   1.000
_cell.length_b   1.000
_cell.length_c   1.000
_cell.angle_alpha   90.00
_cell.angle_beta   90.00
_cell.angle_gamma   90.00
#
_symmetry.space_group_name_H-M   'P 1'
#
loop_
_entity.id
_entity.type
_entity.pdbx_description
1 polymer ?
#
loop_
_entity_poly.entity_id
_entity_poly.type
_entity_poly.pdbx_seq_one_letter_code
_entity_poly.pdbx_strand_id
1 'polypeptide(L)'
;HHFFGGKVAFKGVGVPASRATRGFLVVDSQGNRRYLKDTWRILSDTIQKEGDVYALLKEHNVPHVPDVVVSGNAVGDWQRTKTHEYVTPTSQDAVLRNHQHYFIVFAQVGIPLKDFKNSFELVQATSHAIEAHKGAYEQAKILHRDISVGNILITDEGDGLLIDWEFSKPLDSSKARLTERTGTWQFMSGNLLSHEPGEANHVLADDLESFYHVLCWVTLMHGRHGLTVKAVETQIARAYDAWHGLNESDAVGGEKKILDLVQRYMRTQAKLARGPLRSLIYELESVFRVRYLINKPPQDSEDEVSDGEPSEKTLAQLKKLDDTEWICQRFSEALREKDQLIQQERDPERDPKLPNLRGEKSAANARKRKKTTSELQEEALGEEEEKEEEERPLRKPRTPKS
;
A
#
# COMPACT_ATOMS: atom_id res chain seq x y z
N HIS A 1 26.79 -13.61 1.24
CA HIS A 1 26.03 -13.74 -0.02
C HIS A 1 26.51 -12.68 -0.99
N HIS A 2 26.74 -13.02 -2.26
CA HIS A 2 27.08 -12.05 -3.32
C HIS A 2 25.91 -11.96 -4.29
N PHE A 3 25.52 -10.73 -4.64
CA PHE A 3 24.47 -10.43 -5.59
C PHE A 3 25.01 -9.46 -6.63
N PHE A 4 24.77 -9.75 -7.91
CA PHE A 4 25.31 -9.03 -9.04
C PHE A 4 24.20 -8.37 -9.86
N GLY A 5 24.52 -7.28 -10.53
CA GLY A 5 23.56 -6.48 -11.29
C GLY A 5 22.83 -5.45 -10.42
N GLY A 6 21.66 -5.00 -10.87
CA GLY A 6 20.91 -3.95 -10.18
C GLY A 6 19.92 -3.21 -11.08
N LYS A 7 19.21 -3.94 -11.97
CA LYS A 7 18.14 -3.29 -12.74
C LYS A 7 17.09 -2.80 -11.76
N VAL A 8 16.87 -1.49 -11.73
CA VAL A 8 15.86 -0.87 -10.88
C VAL A 8 14.50 -1.41 -11.32
N ALA A 9 13.84 -2.11 -10.40
CA ALA A 9 12.50 -2.65 -10.58
C ALA A 9 11.45 -1.75 -9.94
N PHE A 10 11.83 -1.07 -8.85
CA PHE A 10 10.96 -0.17 -8.10
C PHE A 10 11.78 0.96 -7.49
N LYS A 11 11.20 2.16 -7.45
CA LYS A 11 11.77 3.31 -6.75
C LYS A 11 10.63 4.10 -6.10
N GLY A 12 10.57 4.08 -4.78
CA GLY A 12 9.63 4.90 -4.02
C GLY A 12 10.00 6.40 -4.08
N VAL A 13 9.16 7.26 -3.51
CA VAL A 13 9.43 8.71 -3.45
C VAL A 13 10.67 9.00 -2.65
N GLY A 14 11.63 9.65 -3.31
CA GLY A 14 12.79 10.24 -2.65
C GLY A 14 12.41 11.56 -2.00
N VAL A 15 12.05 11.52 -0.72
CA VAL A 15 11.97 12.70 0.15
C VAL A 15 13.11 12.53 1.16
N PRO A 16 13.87 13.58 1.51
CA PRO A 16 15.04 13.43 2.38
C PRO A 16 14.78 12.77 3.75
N ALA A 17 13.52 12.76 4.21
CA ALA A 17 13.09 12.14 5.47
C ALA A 17 12.20 10.89 5.27
N SER A 18 12.06 10.36 4.05
CA SER A 18 11.28 9.14 3.77
C SER A 18 12.13 7.87 3.88
N ARG A 19 11.47 6.72 3.74
CA ARG A 19 12.10 5.39 3.69
C ARG A 19 13.01 5.18 2.47
N ALA A 20 12.90 6.02 1.44
CA ALA A 20 13.67 5.94 0.19
C ALA A 20 13.80 4.52 -0.38
N THR A 21 12.72 3.72 -0.30
CA THR A 21 12.70 2.31 -0.67
C THR A 21 13.03 2.12 -2.15
N ARG A 22 13.95 1.20 -2.44
CA ARG A 22 14.37 0.81 -3.80
C ARG A 22 14.29 -0.70 -3.94
N GLY A 23 13.83 -1.15 -5.10
CA GLY A 23 13.77 -2.55 -5.47
C GLY A 23 14.69 -2.81 -6.66
N PHE A 24 15.49 -3.86 -6.56
CA PHE A 24 16.45 -4.24 -7.60
C PHE A 24 16.26 -5.71 -7.98
N LEU A 25 16.23 -5.97 -9.29
CA LEU A 25 16.45 -7.32 -9.80
C LEU A 25 17.95 -7.58 -9.83
N VAL A 26 18.36 -8.61 -9.09
CA VAL A 26 19.75 -9.03 -8.94
C VAL A 26 19.88 -10.51 -9.27
N VAL A 27 21.11 -10.96 -9.46
CA VAL A 27 21.45 -12.36 -9.72
C VAL A 27 22.40 -12.85 -8.63
N ASP A 28 22.11 -14.01 -8.03
CA ASP A 28 23.01 -14.61 -7.04
C ASP A 28 24.22 -15.30 -7.70
N SER A 29 25.18 -15.76 -6.91
CA SER A 29 26.39 -16.43 -7.42
C SER A 29 26.12 -17.75 -8.16
N GLN A 30 24.89 -18.27 -8.11
CA GLN A 30 24.47 -19.48 -8.83
C GLN A 30 23.71 -19.15 -10.12
N GLY A 31 23.54 -17.87 -10.46
CA GLY A 31 22.83 -17.44 -11.67
C GLY A 31 21.31 -17.30 -11.49
N ASN A 32 20.78 -17.44 -10.27
CA ASN A 32 19.33 -17.31 -10.05
C ASN A 32 18.93 -15.84 -9.92
N ARG A 33 17.78 -15.48 -10.49
CA ARG A 33 17.14 -14.17 -10.28
C ARG A 33 16.64 -14.05 -8.83
N ARG A 34 16.87 -12.88 -8.23
CA ARG A 34 16.43 -12.52 -6.87
C ARG A 34 15.92 -11.08 -6.86
N TYR A 35 15.09 -10.76 -5.88
CA TYR A 35 14.63 -9.40 -5.63
C TYR A 35 15.30 -8.84 -4.38
N LEU A 36 16.05 -7.74 -4.52
CA LEU A 36 16.64 -7.02 -3.40
C LEU A 36 15.81 -5.77 -3.11
N LYS A 37 15.19 -5.74 -1.94
CA LYS A 37 14.56 -4.54 -1.36
C LYS A 37 15.59 -3.86 -0.45
N ASP A 38 15.87 -2.61 -0.76
CA ASP A 38 16.73 -1.70 0.00
C ASP A 38 15.83 -0.59 0.55
N THR A 39 15.89 -0.35 1.86
CA THR A 39 15.00 0.61 2.53
C THR A 39 15.66 1.23 3.75
N TRP A 40 15.27 2.45 4.07
CA TRP A 40 15.55 3.10 5.34
C TRP A 40 14.39 2.80 6.28
N ARG A 41 14.54 1.79 7.14
CA ARG A 41 13.51 1.43 8.13
C ARG A 41 13.50 2.41 9.29
N ILE A 42 12.33 2.67 9.85
CA ILE A 42 12.19 3.44 11.09
C ILE A 42 12.78 2.61 12.24
N LEU A 43 13.69 3.21 13.01
CA LEU A 43 14.17 2.64 14.26
C LEU A 43 13.15 2.95 15.37
N SER A 44 12.36 1.95 15.73
CA SER A 44 11.45 2.00 16.86
C SER A 44 11.42 0.64 17.55
N ASP A 45 11.40 0.63 18.89
CA ASP A 45 11.25 -0.59 19.70
C ASP A 45 9.89 -1.27 19.50
N THR A 46 8.96 -0.58 18.86
CA THR A 46 7.64 -1.12 18.54
C THR A 46 7.59 -1.78 17.16
N ILE A 47 8.52 -1.46 16.24
CA ILE A 47 8.53 -1.93 14.85
C ILE A 47 9.60 -3.00 14.65
N GLN A 48 9.15 -4.24 14.45
CA GLN A 48 9.99 -5.40 14.13
C GLN A 48 10.67 -5.23 12.77
N LYS A 49 11.81 -5.89 12.55
CA LYS A 49 12.42 -5.92 11.21
C LYS A 49 11.58 -6.82 10.32
N GLU A 50 11.39 -6.43 9.07
CA GLU A 50 10.61 -7.20 8.10
C GLU A 50 11.11 -8.65 7.96
N GLY A 51 12.44 -8.85 7.90
CA GLY A 51 13.03 -10.19 7.83
C GLY A 51 12.76 -11.07 9.07
N ASP A 52 12.61 -10.47 10.26
CA ASP A 52 12.25 -11.21 11.48
C ASP A 52 10.78 -11.67 11.40
N VAL A 53 9.90 -10.85 10.80
CA VAL A 53 8.50 -11.23 10.54
C VAL A 53 8.46 -12.40 9.56
N TYR A 54 9.20 -12.34 8.45
CA TYR A 54 9.29 -13.45 7.50
C TYR A 54 9.83 -14.74 8.13
N ALA A 55 10.81 -14.64 9.04
CA ALA A 55 11.30 -15.81 9.77
C ALA A 55 10.19 -16.45 10.62
N LEU A 56 9.37 -15.64 11.29
CA LEU A 56 8.22 -16.11 12.08
C LEU A 56 7.14 -16.74 11.19
N LEU A 57 6.81 -16.13 10.04
CA LEU A 57 5.88 -16.69 9.07
C LEU A 57 6.34 -18.06 8.55
N LYS A 58 7.64 -18.19 8.28
CA LYS A 58 8.25 -19.45 7.85
C LYS A 58 8.21 -20.52 8.94
N GLU A 59 8.48 -20.17 10.19
CA GLU A 59 8.37 -21.07 11.34
C GLU A 59 6.95 -21.66 11.48
N HIS A 60 5.94 -20.86 11.18
CA HIS A 60 4.53 -21.25 11.22
C HIS A 60 4.01 -21.86 9.91
N ASN A 61 4.89 -22.09 8.92
CA ASN A 61 4.56 -22.66 7.61
C ASN A 61 3.47 -21.86 6.87
N VAL A 62 3.47 -20.53 6.99
CA VAL A 62 2.53 -19.68 6.26
C VAL A 62 2.79 -19.79 4.75
N PRO A 63 1.76 -20.12 3.93
CA PRO A 63 1.94 -20.30 2.50
C PRO A 63 1.99 -18.94 1.78
N HIS A 64 2.34 -18.96 0.48
CA HIS A 64 2.22 -17.80 -0.42
C HIS A 64 2.90 -16.51 0.06
N VAL A 65 3.98 -16.65 0.81
CA VAL A 65 4.93 -15.56 1.12
C VAL A 65 6.28 -15.91 0.51
N PRO A 66 7.06 -14.93 0.01
CA PRO A 66 8.37 -15.22 -0.55
C PRO A 66 9.36 -15.71 0.50
N ASP A 67 10.25 -16.61 0.11
CA ASP A 67 11.39 -17.01 0.91
C ASP A 67 12.42 -15.88 1.00
N VAL A 68 12.87 -15.62 2.21
CA VAL A 68 13.98 -14.70 2.48
C VAL A 68 15.30 -15.46 2.35
N VAL A 69 16.15 -15.02 1.42
CA VAL A 69 17.51 -15.52 1.25
C VAL A 69 18.43 -14.94 2.33
N VAL A 70 18.35 -13.62 2.52
CA VAL A 70 19.13 -12.89 3.53
C VAL A 70 18.46 -11.56 3.82
N SER A 71 18.57 -11.08 5.05
CA SER A 71 18.19 -9.72 5.41
C SER A 71 19.10 -9.19 6.51
N GLY A 72 19.16 -7.87 6.67
CA GLY A 72 19.98 -7.27 7.71
C GLY A 72 20.07 -5.76 7.64
N ASN A 73 20.62 -5.17 8.71
CA ASN A 73 21.03 -3.78 8.70
C ASN A 73 22.31 -3.64 7.86
N ALA A 74 22.38 -2.60 7.04
CA ALA A 74 23.63 -2.26 6.37
C ALA A 74 24.69 -1.84 7.41
N VAL A 75 25.96 -2.18 7.13
CA VAL A 75 27.09 -1.91 8.03
C VAL A 75 27.72 -0.54 7.72
N GLY A 76 28.11 0.19 8.77
CA GLY A 76 28.79 1.48 8.70
C GLY A 76 28.03 2.62 9.37
N ASP A 77 28.76 3.62 9.87
CA ASP A 77 28.17 4.73 10.64
C ASP A 77 27.25 5.63 9.81
N TRP A 78 27.45 5.68 8.49
CA TRP A 78 26.61 6.40 7.52
C TRP A 78 25.32 5.67 7.17
N GLN A 79 25.07 4.48 7.74
CA GLN A 79 23.85 3.70 7.53
C GLN A 79 22.72 4.05 8.51
N ARG A 80 22.86 5.17 9.22
CA ARG A 80 21.84 5.72 10.13
C ARG A 80 21.65 7.20 9.88
N THR A 81 20.39 7.66 9.92
CA THR A 81 20.11 9.09 9.85
C THR A 81 20.38 9.76 11.20
N LYS A 82 20.97 10.96 11.16
CA LYS A 82 21.24 11.79 12.35
C LYS A 82 20.36 13.04 12.43
N THR A 83 19.47 13.26 11.45
CA THR A 83 18.67 14.49 11.34
C THR A 83 17.88 14.80 12.62
N HIS A 84 17.39 13.76 13.29
CA HIS A 84 16.69 13.86 14.58
C HIS A 84 17.55 14.45 15.72
N GLU A 85 18.87 14.34 15.66
CA GLU A 85 19.80 14.87 16.67
C GLU A 85 19.95 16.40 16.56
N TYR A 86 19.61 16.97 15.40
CA TYR A 86 19.85 18.38 15.07
C TYR A 86 18.56 19.22 15.06
N VAL A 87 17.43 18.67 15.50
CA VAL A 87 16.14 19.38 15.54
C VAL A 87 15.72 19.63 16.98
N THR A 88 15.46 20.90 17.31
CA THR A 88 14.78 21.29 18.54
C THR A 88 13.30 20.95 18.42
N PRO A 89 12.70 20.13 19.30
CA PRO A 89 11.29 19.82 19.24
C PRO A 89 10.47 21.11 19.41
N THR A 90 9.83 21.60 18.35
CA THR A 90 8.76 22.59 18.49
C THR A 90 7.42 21.86 18.47
N SER A 91 6.38 22.45 19.05
CA SER A 91 5.04 21.87 19.13
C SER A 91 4.36 21.63 17.77
N GLN A 92 4.98 22.03 16.67
CA GLN A 92 4.45 21.95 15.30
C GLN A 92 5.29 21.06 14.36
N ASP A 93 6.44 20.55 14.80
CA ASP A 93 7.28 19.70 13.96
C ASP A 93 6.89 18.23 14.10
N ALA A 94 6.58 17.58 12.97
CA ALA A 94 6.52 16.12 12.90
C ALA A 94 7.83 15.57 13.47
N VAL A 95 7.75 14.71 14.51
CA VAL A 95 8.92 14.09 15.14
C VAL A 95 9.77 13.42 14.07
N LEU A 96 10.91 14.03 13.73
CA LEU A 96 11.80 13.48 12.71
C LEU A 96 12.35 12.15 13.18
N ARG A 97 12.09 11.11 12.39
CA ARG A 97 12.37 9.73 12.78
C ARG A 97 13.80 9.32 12.48
N ASN A 98 14.34 8.53 13.38
CA ASN A 98 15.60 7.85 13.20
C ASN A 98 15.37 6.71 12.21
N HIS A 99 16.19 6.65 11.17
CA HIS A 99 16.13 5.59 10.18
C HIS A 99 17.45 4.82 10.14
N GLN A 100 17.35 3.52 9.91
CA GLN A 100 18.46 2.61 9.69
C GLN A 100 18.33 2.03 8.30
N HIS A 101 19.39 2.11 7.50
CA HIS A 101 19.43 1.42 6.21
C HIS A 101 19.43 -0.10 6.45
N TYR A 102 18.48 -0.75 5.79
CA TYR A 102 18.13 -2.15 5.91
C TYR A 102 17.94 -2.74 4.52
N PHE A 103 18.31 -4.01 4.35
CA PHE A 103 18.10 -4.74 3.11
C PHE A 103 17.45 -6.10 3.39
N ILE A 104 16.69 -6.57 2.41
CA ILE A 104 16.11 -7.91 2.39
C ILE A 104 16.12 -8.43 0.96
N VAL A 105 16.54 -9.69 0.79
CA VAL A 105 16.62 -10.36 -0.50
C VAL A 105 15.65 -11.54 -0.52
N PHE A 106 14.72 -11.51 -1.46
CA PHE A 106 13.72 -12.55 -1.68
C PHE A 106 14.16 -13.51 -2.79
N ALA A 107 13.84 -14.80 -2.62
CA ALA A 107 14.15 -15.83 -3.59
C ALA A 107 13.28 -15.72 -4.85
N GLN A 108 11.99 -15.46 -4.65
CA GLN A 108 10.99 -15.32 -5.70
C GLN A 108 10.99 -13.88 -6.26
N VAL A 109 10.64 -13.79 -7.54
CA VAL A 109 10.41 -12.52 -8.26
C VAL A 109 9.03 -12.61 -8.87
N GLY A 110 8.27 -11.51 -8.83
CA GLY A 110 6.97 -11.41 -9.48
C GLY A 110 6.70 -10.04 -10.03
N ILE A 111 5.60 -9.93 -10.78
CA ILE A 111 5.04 -8.67 -11.26
C ILE A 111 3.89 -8.21 -10.34
N PRO A 112 3.63 -6.90 -10.23
CA PRO A 112 2.50 -6.41 -9.45
C PRO A 112 1.15 -6.93 -9.96
N LEU A 113 0.16 -7.09 -9.07
CA LEU A 113 -1.17 -7.62 -9.40
C LEU A 113 -1.87 -6.88 -10.55
N LYS A 114 -1.65 -5.57 -10.71
CA LYS A 114 -2.24 -4.75 -11.79
C LYS A 114 -1.83 -5.21 -13.20
N ASP A 115 -0.73 -5.95 -13.32
CA ASP A 115 -0.18 -6.41 -14.59
C ASP A 115 -0.69 -7.81 -14.98
N PHE A 116 -1.75 -8.29 -14.31
CA PHE A 116 -2.46 -9.53 -14.65
C PHE A 116 -2.92 -9.58 -16.12
N LYS A 117 -2.96 -10.79 -16.67
CA LYS A 117 -3.34 -11.11 -18.05
C LYS A 117 -4.85 -11.28 -18.20
N ASN A 118 -5.48 -11.98 -17.26
CA ASN A 118 -6.91 -12.28 -17.27
C ASN A 118 -7.48 -12.43 -15.85
N SER A 119 -8.81 -12.48 -15.74
CA SER A 119 -9.46 -12.53 -14.42
C SER A 119 -9.11 -13.78 -13.61
N PHE A 120 -8.66 -14.88 -14.25
CA PHE A 120 -8.17 -16.04 -13.52
C PHE A 120 -6.89 -15.72 -12.74
N GLU A 121 -5.91 -15.09 -13.37
CA GLU A 121 -4.65 -14.70 -12.71
C GLU A 121 -4.90 -13.68 -11.57
N LEU A 122 -5.82 -12.72 -11.77
CA LEU A 122 -6.26 -11.78 -10.72
C LEU A 122 -6.87 -12.50 -9.51
N VAL A 123 -7.85 -13.38 -9.75
CA VAL A 123 -8.54 -14.10 -8.68
C VAL A 123 -7.60 -15.09 -7.99
N GLN A 124 -6.76 -15.81 -8.73
CA GLN A 124 -5.80 -16.78 -8.20
C GLN A 124 -4.76 -16.09 -7.31
N ALA A 125 -4.13 -15.02 -7.81
CA ALA A 125 -3.11 -14.32 -7.05
C ALA A 125 -3.66 -13.69 -5.77
N THR A 126 -4.88 -13.15 -5.85
CA THR A 126 -5.59 -12.63 -4.68
C THR A 126 -5.98 -13.75 -3.71
N SER A 127 -6.41 -14.93 -4.18
CA SER A 127 -6.70 -16.10 -3.34
C SER A 127 -5.47 -16.54 -2.55
N HIS A 128 -4.32 -16.71 -3.23
CA HIS A 128 -3.05 -17.05 -2.59
C HIS A 128 -2.63 -16.01 -1.54
N ALA A 129 -2.83 -14.71 -1.83
CA ALA A 129 -2.54 -13.66 -0.85
C ALA A 129 -3.48 -13.71 0.37
N ILE A 130 -4.75 -14.07 0.19
CA ILE A 130 -5.70 -14.29 1.30
C ILE A 130 -5.30 -15.53 2.11
N GLU A 131 -4.83 -16.60 1.46
CA GLU A 131 -4.33 -17.79 2.15
C GLU A 131 -3.06 -17.51 2.97
N ALA A 132 -2.13 -16.69 2.44
CA ALA A 132 -0.99 -16.17 3.21
C ALA A 132 -1.45 -15.36 4.42
N HIS A 133 -2.41 -14.44 4.22
CA HIS A 133 -2.96 -13.61 5.29
C HIS A 133 -3.65 -14.44 6.37
N LYS A 134 -4.49 -15.40 5.98
CA LYS A 134 -5.12 -16.37 6.87
C LYS A 134 -4.07 -17.11 7.69
N GLY A 135 -3.03 -17.62 7.05
CA GLY A 135 -2.00 -18.36 7.76
C GLY A 135 -1.23 -17.49 8.76
N ALA A 136 -0.88 -16.27 8.36
CA ALA A 136 -0.26 -15.30 9.24
C ALA A 136 -1.14 -14.94 10.44
N TYR A 137 -2.44 -14.71 10.22
CA TYR A 137 -3.38 -14.33 11.27
C TYR A 137 -3.67 -15.48 12.24
N GLU A 138 -3.99 -16.67 11.71
CA GLU A 138 -4.43 -17.80 12.51
C GLU A 138 -3.27 -18.53 13.18
N GLN A 139 -2.17 -18.77 12.46
CA GLN A 139 -1.03 -19.53 12.99
C GLN A 139 0.03 -18.63 13.61
N ALA A 140 0.48 -17.59 12.89
CA ALA A 140 1.57 -16.71 13.36
C ALA A 140 1.09 -15.54 14.23
N LYS A 141 -0.23 -15.36 14.41
CA LYS A 141 -0.86 -14.27 15.17
C LYS A 141 -0.41 -12.88 14.71
N ILE A 142 -0.36 -12.67 13.40
CA ILE A 142 0.05 -11.39 12.76
C ILE A 142 -1.07 -10.85 11.87
N LEU A 143 -1.36 -9.55 12.00
CA LEU A 143 -2.12 -8.77 11.00
C LEU A 143 -1.17 -8.12 9.99
N HIS A 144 -1.56 -8.05 8.72
CA HIS A 144 -0.71 -7.48 7.66
C HIS A 144 -0.71 -5.96 7.68
N ARG A 145 -1.90 -5.34 7.74
CA ARG A 145 -2.16 -3.90 7.84
C ARG A 145 -1.84 -3.02 6.62
N ASP A 146 -1.26 -3.59 5.58
CA ASP A 146 -0.99 -2.89 4.32
C ASP A 146 -1.31 -3.73 3.07
N ILE A 147 -2.49 -4.35 3.03
CA ILE A 147 -2.96 -5.05 1.84
C ILE A 147 -3.21 -4.04 0.71
N SER A 148 -2.53 -4.22 -0.42
CA SER A 148 -2.61 -3.31 -1.57
C SER A 148 -2.32 -4.02 -2.89
N VAL A 149 -2.67 -3.40 -4.01
CA VAL A 149 -2.34 -3.90 -5.37
C VAL A 149 -0.82 -4.06 -5.58
N GLY A 150 -0.01 -3.22 -4.93
CA GLY A 150 1.45 -3.29 -5.02
C GLY A 150 2.07 -4.39 -4.16
N ASN A 151 1.34 -4.86 -3.14
CA ASN A 151 1.82 -5.84 -2.17
C ASN A 151 1.34 -7.27 -2.47
N ILE A 152 0.63 -7.46 -3.59
CA ILE A 152 0.29 -8.77 -4.13
C ILE A 152 1.03 -8.93 -5.46
N LEU A 153 1.91 -9.93 -5.53
CA LEU A 153 2.69 -10.23 -6.72
C LEU A 153 2.15 -11.48 -7.43
N ILE A 154 2.37 -11.53 -8.74
CA ILE A 154 2.16 -12.70 -9.59
C ILE A 154 3.54 -13.21 -10.03
N THR A 155 3.85 -14.47 -9.75
CA THR A 155 5.11 -15.11 -10.15
C THR A 155 5.10 -15.52 -11.63
N ASP A 156 6.26 -15.91 -12.16
CA ASP A 156 6.37 -16.42 -13.54
C ASP A 156 5.53 -17.71 -13.73
N GLU A 157 5.32 -18.47 -12.64
CA GLU A 157 4.48 -19.67 -12.56
C GLU A 157 2.97 -19.37 -12.48
N GLY A 158 2.58 -18.11 -12.26
CA GLY A 158 1.20 -17.68 -12.11
C GLY A 158 0.66 -17.75 -10.68
N ASP A 159 1.50 -18.08 -9.70
CA ASP A 159 1.14 -18.08 -8.28
C ASP A 159 1.14 -16.66 -7.71
N GLY A 160 0.17 -16.36 -6.83
CA GLY A 160 0.19 -15.16 -5.99
C GLY A 160 1.17 -15.23 -4.82
N LEU A 161 1.76 -14.09 -4.47
CA LEU A 161 2.55 -13.89 -3.25
C LEU A 161 2.10 -12.62 -2.52
N LEU A 162 1.94 -12.70 -1.19
CA LEU A 162 1.74 -11.52 -0.33
C LEU A 162 3.08 -11.04 0.24
N ILE A 163 3.41 -9.79 -0.02
CA ILE A 163 4.68 -9.15 0.35
C ILE A 163 4.47 -7.92 1.24
N ASP A 164 5.58 -7.34 1.71
CA ASP A 164 5.63 -6.06 2.42
C ASP A 164 5.02 -6.09 3.84
N TRP A 165 5.56 -6.98 4.67
CA TRP A 165 5.12 -7.21 6.05
C TRP A 165 5.69 -6.19 7.06
N GLU A 166 6.24 -5.07 6.61
CA GLU A 166 6.91 -4.12 7.50
C GLU A 166 5.97 -3.38 8.48
N PHE A 167 4.70 -3.21 8.10
CA PHE A 167 3.66 -2.61 8.95
C PHE A 167 2.86 -3.61 9.78
N SER A 168 3.16 -4.90 9.60
CA SER A 168 2.46 -6.01 10.22
C SER A 168 2.53 -5.98 11.75
N LYS A 169 1.45 -6.32 12.44
CA LYS A 169 1.34 -6.21 13.90
C LYS A 169 1.03 -7.58 14.53
N PRO A 170 1.82 -8.04 15.50
CA PRO A 170 1.45 -9.19 16.34
C PRO A 170 0.17 -8.90 17.13
N LEU A 171 -0.79 -9.82 17.15
CA LEU A 171 -2.07 -9.68 17.84
C LEU A 171 -1.90 -9.47 19.35
N ASP A 172 -0.91 -10.15 19.95
CA ASP A 172 -0.66 -10.11 21.40
C ASP A 172 0.17 -8.89 21.84
N SER A 173 0.48 -7.96 20.92
CA SER A 173 1.24 -6.77 21.27
C SER A 173 0.36 -5.75 22.02
N SER A 174 0.49 -5.74 23.35
CA SER A 174 -0.13 -4.75 24.25
C SER A 174 0.42 -3.33 24.08
N LYS A 175 1.55 -3.19 23.38
CA LYS A 175 2.13 -1.89 23.04
C LYS A 175 1.32 -1.27 21.91
N ALA A 176 0.68 -0.13 22.17
CA ALA A 176 0.20 0.74 21.11
C ALA A 176 1.38 1.04 20.18
N ARG A 177 1.40 0.42 18.99
CA ARG A 177 2.25 0.93 17.92
C ARG A 177 1.76 2.34 17.60
N LEU A 178 2.73 3.19 17.24
CA LEU A 178 2.58 4.62 16.95
C LEU A 178 1.17 5.01 16.49
N THR A 179 0.69 6.15 16.99
CA THR A 179 -0.58 6.84 16.71
C THR A 179 -0.86 7.12 15.22
N GLU A 180 -0.07 6.58 14.30
CA GLU A 180 -0.23 6.78 12.87
C GLU A 180 -1.03 5.66 12.22
N ARG A 181 -1.98 6.09 11.37
CA ARG A 181 -2.68 5.20 10.45
C ARG A 181 -1.68 4.65 9.44
N THR A 182 -1.40 3.35 9.51
CA THR A 182 -0.50 2.64 8.59
C THR A 182 -1.31 1.98 7.47
N GLY A 183 -0.71 1.90 6.28
CA GLY A 183 -1.28 1.23 5.11
C GLY A 183 -1.39 2.14 3.90
N THR A 184 -1.80 1.57 2.78
CA THR A 184 -2.03 2.30 1.53
C THR A 184 -3.44 2.89 1.51
N TRP A 185 -3.55 4.22 1.54
CA TRP A 185 -4.82 4.97 1.65
C TRP A 185 -5.94 4.44 0.74
N GLN A 186 -5.62 4.16 -0.53
CA GLN A 186 -6.55 3.63 -1.52
C GLN A 186 -7.22 2.33 -1.05
N PHE A 187 -6.54 1.48 -0.29
CA PHE A 187 -7.03 0.14 0.04
C PHE A 187 -7.47 -0.02 1.50
N MET A 188 -7.13 0.92 2.38
CA MET A 188 -7.64 0.94 3.76
C MET A 188 -9.18 0.88 3.80
N SER A 189 -9.71 0.22 4.82
CA SER A 189 -11.15 0.15 5.06
C SER A 189 -11.79 1.52 5.27
N GLY A 190 -13.09 1.62 5.00
CA GLY A 190 -13.86 2.82 5.32
C GLY A 190 -13.76 3.19 6.81
N ASN A 191 -13.84 2.19 7.69
CA ASN A 191 -13.74 2.34 9.13
C ASN A 191 -12.42 2.98 9.59
N LEU A 192 -11.28 2.55 9.05
CA LEU A 192 -9.99 3.13 9.44
C LEU A 192 -9.84 4.56 8.93
N LEU A 193 -10.39 4.86 7.75
CA LEU A 193 -10.29 6.18 7.14
C LEU A 193 -11.22 7.21 7.80
N SER A 194 -12.36 6.78 8.33
CA SER A 194 -13.36 7.67 8.94
C SER A 194 -13.02 8.17 10.35
N HIS A 195 -11.93 7.69 10.94
CA HIS A 195 -11.47 8.06 12.29
C HIS A 195 -10.10 8.69 12.20
N GLU A 196 -9.75 9.64 13.07
CA GLU A 196 -8.42 10.25 13.04
C GLU A 196 -7.31 9.21 13.28
N PRO A 197 -6.07 9.46 12.81
CA PRO A 197 -4.95 8.56 13.07
C PRO A 197 -4.80 8.22 14.56
N GLY A 198 -4.89 6.93 14.88
CA GLY A 198 -4.76 6.40 16.25
C GLY A 198 -6.08 6.16 16.99
N GLU A 199 -7.22 6.63 16.48
CA GLU A 199 -8.52 6.43 17.14
C GLU A 199 -9.13 5.04 16.86
N ALA A 200 -8.95 4.52 15.65
CA ALA A 200 -9.46 3.20 15.25
C ALA A 200 -8.36 2.13 15.30
N ASN A 201 -8.68 1.00 15.94
CA ASN A 201 -7.83 -0.19 15.89
C ASN A 201 -8.00 -0.90 14.55
N HIS A 202 -6.87 -1.18 13.90
CA HIS A 202 -6.84 -2.05 12.72
C HIS A 202 -7.09 -3.50 13.15
N VAL A 203 -8.18 -4.10 12.66
CA VAL A 203 -8.60 -5.47 12.98
C VAL A 203 -8.65 -6.36 11.73
N LEU A 204 -8.93 -7.65 11.90
CA LEU A 204 -9.03 -8.63 10.81
C LEU A 204 -9.97 -8.15 9.68
N ALA A 205 -11.14 -7.65 10.04
CA ALA A 205 -12.13 -7.13 9.10
C ALA A 205 -11.58 -6.00 8.19
N ASP A 206 -10.58 -5.23 8.64
CA ASP A 206 -9.95 -4.17 7.85
C ASP A 206 -9.02 -4.73 6.77
N ASP A 207 -8.19 -5.71 7.10
CA ASP A 207 -7.36 -6.41 6.10
C ASP A 207 -8.25 -7.14 5.09
N LEU A 208 -9.33 -7.80 5.55
CA LEU A 208 -10.28 -8.48 4.67
C LEU A 208 -11.03 -7.51 3.74
N GLU A 209 -11.46 -6.36 4.25
CA GLU A 209 -12.09 -5.32 3.43
C GLU A 209 -11.09 -4.73 2.41
N SER A 210 -9.81 -4.67 2.76
CA SER A 210 -8.76 -4.22 1.84
C SER A 210 -8.64 -5.12 0.61
N PHE A 211 -8.77 -6.45 0.76
CA PHE A 211 -8.84 -7.37 -0.40
C PHE A 211 -10.05 -7.09 -1.31
N TYR A 212 -11.20 -6.74 -0.73
CA TYR A 212 -12.36 -6.31 -1.52
C TYR A 212 -12.07 -5.02 -2.30
N HIS A 213 -11.44 -4.03 -1.65
CA HIS A 213 -11.05 -2.77 -2.31
C HIS A 213 -10.02 -3.00 -3.41
N VAL A 214 -9.07 -3.91 -3.24
CA VAL A 214 -8.11 -4.34 -4.27
C VAL A 214 -8.85 -4.90 -5.49
N LEU A 215 -9.77 -5.85 -5.31
CA LEU A 215 -10.54 -6.41 -6.42
C LEU A 215 -11.37 -5.35 -7.15
N CYS A 216 -12.06 -4.49 -6.41
CA CYS A 216 -12.89 -3.43 -6.99
C CYS A 216 -12.06 -2.44 -7.78
N TRP A 217 -10.95 -1.97 -7.21
CA TRP A 217 -10.06 -1.02 -7.86
C TRP A 217 -9.45 -1.60 -9.13
N VAL A 218 -8.89 -2.82 -9.08
CA VAL A 218 -8.29 -3.47 -10.25
C VAL A 218 -9.35 -3.73 -11.33
N THR A 219 -10.55 -4.16 -10.95
CA THR A 219 -11.66 -4.40 -11.90
C THR A 219 -12.13 -3.10 -12.56
N LEU A 220 -12.20 -1.99 -11.82
CA LEU A 220 -12.59 -0.68 -12.36
C LEU A 220 -11.49 -0.08 -13.26
N MET A 221 -10.23 -0.28 -12.90
CA MET A 221 -9.10 0.30 -13.65
C MET A 221 -8.74 -0.50 -14.90
N HIS A 222 -8.90 -1.82 -14.85
CA HIS A 222 -8.32 -2.73 -15.86
C HIS A 222 -9.30 -3.81 -16.34
N GLY A 223 -10.41 -4.05 -15.65
CA GLY A 223 -11.41 -5.05 -16.03
C GLY A 223 -12.45 -4.52 -17.02
N ARG A 224 -13.24 -5.43 -17.61
CA ARG A 224 -14.36 -5.10 -18.51
C ARG A 224 -15.63 -4.73 -17.73
N HIS A 225 -16.16 -3.52 -17.95
CA HIS A 225 -17.42 -3.07 -17.35
C HIS A 225 -18.05 -1.91 -18.13
N GLY A 226 -19.33 -1.60 -17.85
CA GLY A 226 -20.13 -0.62 -18.62
C GLY A 226 -19.96 0.86 -18.26
N LEU A 227 -19.08 1.24 -17.33
CA LEU A 227 -18.78 2.65 -17.03
C LEU A 227 -17.94 3.32 -18.13
N THR A 228 -18.15 4.63 -18.32
CA THR A 228 -17.29 5.47 -19.15
C THR A 228 -15.96 5.76 -18.46
N VAL A 229 -14.90 6.10 -19.21
CA VAL A 229 -13.59 6.47 -18.64
C VAL A 229 -13.73 7.58 -17.57
N LYS A 230 -14.47 8.65 -17.89
CA LYS A 230 -14.73 9.75 -16.94
C LYS A 230 -15.46 9.30 -15.67
N ALA A 231 -16.39 8.36 -15.79
CA ALA A 231 -17.08 7.81 -14.63
C ALA A 231 -16.14 6.99 -13.75
N VAL A 232 -15.22 6.21 -14.34
CA VAL A 232 -14.14 5.51 -13.60
C VAL A 232 -13.23 6.51 -12.91
N GLU A 233 -12.69 7.50 -13.63
CA GLU A 233 -11.80 8.52 -13.05
C GLU A 233 -12.46 9.24 -11.86
N THR A 234 -13.74 9.62 -12.00
CA THR A 234 -14.51 10.26 -10.93
C THR A 234 -14.71 9.32 -9.75
N GLN A 235 -15.02 8.05 -10.02
CA GLN A 235 -15.24 7.05 -8.99
C GLN A 235 -13.95 6.75 -8.21
N ILE A 236 -12.82 6.60 -8.90
CA ILE A 236 -11.50 6.39 -8.29
C ILE A 236 -11.11 7.60 -7.45
N ALA A 237 -11.20 8.81 -8.00
CA ALA A 237 -10.87 10.03 -7.27
C ALA A 237 -11.70 10.19 -5.99
N ARG A 238 -13.01 9.89 -6.04
CA ARG A 238 -13.91 10.07 -4.90
C ARG A 238 -13.81 8.95 -3.87
N ALA A 239 -13.69 7.70 -4.29
CA ALA A 239 -13.69 6.55 -3.38
C ALA A 239 -12.29 6.19 -2.87
N TYR A 240 -11.25 6.38 -3.69
CA TYR A 240 -9.91 5.86 -3.41
C TYR A 240 -8.88 6.94 -3.13
N ASP A 241 -9.07 8.20 -3.58
CA ASP A 241 -8.07 9.26 -3.39
C ASP A 241 -8.55 10.46 -2.55
N ALA A 242 -9.85 10.55 -2.28
CA ALA A 242 -10.44 11.63 -1.49
C ALA A 242 -10.03 11.53 -0.02
N TRP A 243 -9.75 12.69 0.57
CA TRP A 243 -9.38 12.89 1.97
C TRP A 243 -9.68 14.35 2.37
N HIS A 244 -9.69 14.60 3.67
CA HIS A 244 -9.98 15.88 4.29
C HIS A 244 -9.23 15.94 5.63
N GLY A 245 -8.82 17.14 6.02
CA GLY A 245 -7.92 17.38 7.15
C GLY A 245 -7.13 18.66 6.91
N LEU A 246 -6.64 19.30 7.97
CA LEU A 246 -5.79 20.48 7.89
C LEU A 246 -4.34 20.11 7.52
N ASN A 247 -3.91 18.89 7.84
CA ASN A 247 -2.60 18.32 7.60
C ASN A 247 -2.71 16.80 7.32
N GLU A 248 -1.58 16.11 7.15
CA GLU A 248 -1.59 14.64 6.98
C GLU A 248 -1.85 13.91 8.31
N SER A 249 -1.53 14.56 9.44
CA SER A 249 -1.69 14.01 10.79
C SER A 249 -3.14 13.90 11.26
N ASP A 250 -4.06 14.66 10.66
CA ASP A 250 -5.50 14.64 10.93
C ASP A 250 -6.31 14.19 9.70
N ALA A 251 -5.65 13.62 8.69
CA ALA A 251 -6.30 13.24 7.44
C ALA A 251 -7.33 12.13 7.67
N VAL A 252 -8.60 12.41 7.40
CA VAL A 252 -9.74 11.48 7.40
C VAL A 252 -10.31 11.32 5.99
N GLY A 253 -11.16 10.31 5.79
CA GLY A 253 -11.54 9.81 4.48
C GLY A 253 -12.63 8.75 4.51
N GLY A 254 -12.81 8.09 3.36
CA GLY A 254 -13.53 6.83 3.29
C GLY A 254 -15.06 6.91 3.23
N GLU A 255 -15.67 8.11 3.33
CA GLU A 255 -17.14 8.26 3.27
C GLU A 255 -17.70 7.65 2.00
N LYS A 256 -17.01 7.87 0.87
CA LYS A 256 -17.46 7.33 -0.40
C LYS A 256 -17.32 5.81 -0.47
N LYS A 257 -16.28 5.20 0.15
CA LYS A 257 -16.16 3.73 0.25
C LYS A 257 -17.31 3.14 1.07
N ILE A 258 -17.58 3.76 2.22
CA ILE A 258 -18.68 3.38 3.10
C ILE A 258 -20.01 3.48 2.34
N LEU A 259 -20.25 4.63 1.69
CA LEU A 259 -21.45 4.87 0.90
C LEU A 259 -21.60 3.84 -0.22
N ASP A 260 -20.51 3.50 -0.91
CA ASP A 260 -20.52 2.53 -2.01
C ASP A 260 -20.85 1.12 -1.54
N LEU A 261 -20.33 0.70 -0.39
CA LEU A 261 -20.71 -0.57 0.23
C LEU A 261 -22.19 -0.55 0.66
N VAL A 262 -22.64 0.54 1.30
CA VAL A 262 -24.04 0.70 1.75
C VAL A 262 -25.03 0.71 0.58
N GLN A 263 -24.68 1.36 -0.52
CA GLN A 263 -25.51 1.48 -1.73
C GLN A 263 -25.30 0.34 -2.74
N ARG A 264 -24.34 -0.55 -2.48
CA ARG A 264 -23.95 -1.64 -3.37
C ARG A 264 -23.55 -1.13 -4.76
N TYR A 265 -22.61 -0.19 -4.80
CA TYR A 265 -22.17 0.49 -6.02
C TYR A 265 -21.69 -0.48 -7.10
N MET A 266 -20.89 -1.49 -6.75
CA MET A 266 -20.37 -2.45 -7.73
C MET A 266 -21.51 -3.25 -8.36
N ARG A 267 -22.52 -3.59 -7.56
CA ARG A 267 -23.71 -4.29 -8.04
C ARG A 267 -24.65 -3.46 -8.89
N THR A 268 -24.87 -2.21 -8.49
CA THR A 268 -25.95 -1.38 -9.06
C THR A 268 -25.46 -0.43 -10.15
N GLN A 269 -24.22 0.05 -10.06
CA GLN A 269 -23.69 1.11 -10.93
C GLN A 269 -22.55 0.64 -11.84
N ALA A 270 -21.64 -0.22 -11.36
CA ALA A 270 -20.42 -0.54 -12.12
C ALA A 270 -20.67 -1.31 -13.42
N LYS A 271 -21.83 -1.99 -13.57
CA LYS A 271 -22.20 -2.78 -14.77
C LYS A 271 -21.09 -3.77 -15.17
N LEU A 272 -20.61 -4.55 -14.20
CA LEU A 272 -19.58 -5.57 -14.43
C LEU A 272 -20.03 -6.63 -15.45
N ALA A 273 -19.10 -7.14 -16.24
CA ALA A 273 -19.34 -8.27 -17.14
C ALA A 273 -19.86 -9.49 -16.35
N ARG A 274 -20.77 -10.27 -16.96
CA ARG A 274 -21.27 -11.50 -16.32
C ARG A 274 -20.15 -12.52 -16.20
N GLY A 275 -20.13 -13.24 -15.07
CA GLY A 275 -19.21 -14.34 -14.81
C GLY A 275 -18.69 -14.36 -13.36
N PRO A 276 -17.71 -15.21 -13.05
CA PRO A 276 -17.34 -15.53 -11.68
C PRO A 276 -16.77 -14.35 -10.89
N LEU A 277 -15.93 -13.51 -11.51
CA LEU A 277 -15.37 -12.31 -10.86
C LEU A 277 -16.46 -11.34 -10.39
N ARG A 278 -17.52 -11.15 -11.19
CA ARG A 278 -18.67 -10.32 -10.81
C ARG A 278 -19.40 -10.91 -9.62
N SER A 279 -19.70 -12.21 -9.65
CA SER A 279 -20.39 -12.90 -8.55
C SER A 279 -19.59 -12.79 -7.24
N LEU A 280 -18.27 -13.01 -7.32
CA LEU A 280 -17.36 -12.87 -6.19
C LEU A 280 -17.41 -11.46 -5.58
N ILE A 281 -17.19 -10.41 -6.39
CA ILE A 281 -17.23 -9.00 -5.91
C ILE A 281 -18.58 -8.69 -5.26
N TYR A 282 -19.67 -9.17 -5.86
CA TYR A 282 -21.04 -8.93 -5.38
C TYR A 282 -21.34 -9.63 -4.05
N GLU A 283 -20.80 -10.82 -3.83
CA GLU A 283 -20.90 -11.53 -2.57
C GLU A 283 -20.09 -10.85 -1.47
N LEU A 284 -18.83 -10.47 -1.76
CA LEU A 284 -17.98 -9.72 -0.84
C LEU A 284 -18.65 -8.39 -0.43
N GLU A 285 -19.13 -7.61 -1.39
CA GLU A 285 -19.88 -6.36 -1.16
C GLU A 285 -21.08 -6.58 -0.23
N SER A 286 -21.77 -7.73 -0.35
CA SER A 286 -22.94 -8.03 0.48
C SER A 286 -22.60 -8.31 1.93
N VAL A 287 -21.38 -8.77 2.22
CA VAL A 287 -20.88 -9.03 3.58
C VAL A 287 -20.27 -7.77 4.18
N PHE A 288 -19.33 -7.11 3.49
CA PHE A 288 -18.67 -5.91 4.01
C PHE A 288 -19.63 -4.72 4.20
N ARG A 289 -20.71 -4.64 3.43
CA ARG A 289 -21.80 -3.66 3.64
C ARG A 289 -22.36 -3.70 5.07
N VAL A 290 -22.50 -4.89 5.65
CA VAL A 290 -23.18 -5.06 6.94
C VAL A 290 -22.43 -4.34 8.05
N ARG A 291 -21.09 -4.27 7.95
CA ARG A 291 -20.22 -3.52 8.84
C ARG A 291 -20.68 -2.08 9.05
N TYR A 292 -21.22 -1.46 8.00
CA TYR A 292 -21.60 -0.04 7.97
C TYR A 292 -23.12 0.20 8.07
N LEU A 293 -23.93 -0.85 8.08
CA LEU A 293 -25.38 -0.73 8.33
C LEU A 293 -25.69 -0.68 9.83
N ILE A 294 -24.92 -1.43 10.62
CA ILE A 294 -25.13 -1.55 12.07
C ILE A 294 -24.37 -0.46 12.82
N ASN A 295 -23.13 -0.18 12.40
CA ASN A 295 -22.29 0.85 13.02
C ASN A 295 -22.38 2.15 12.22
N LYS A 296 -23.58 2.75 12.13
CA LYS A 296 -23.68 4.09 11.53
C LYS A 296 -22.80 5.04 12.36
N PRO A 297 -21.88 5.80 11.75
CA PRO A 297 -21.23 6.90 12.46
C PRO A 297 -22.34 7.84 12.96
N PRO A 298 -22.19 8.44 14.15
CA PRO A 298 -23.17 9.41 14.65
C PRO A 298 -23.30 10.52 13.61
N GLN A 299 -24.45 10.58 12.94
CA GLN A 299 -24.83 11.74 12.14
C GLN A 299 -25.68 12.64 13.02
N ASP A 300 -25.48 13.96 12.91
CA ASP A 300 -26.23 15.02 13.61
C ASP A 300 -27.71 15.12 13.20
N SER A 301 -28.31 14.04 12.69
CA SER A 301 -29.74 13.99 12.35
C SER A 301 -30.52 13.30 13.46
N GLU A 302 -31.44 14.04 14.08
CA GLU A 302 -32.48 13.61 15.02
C GLU A 302 -33.50 12.64 14.36
N ASP A 303 -33.05 11.67 13.58
CA ASP A 303 -33.93 10.66 13.00
C ASP A 303 -34.12 9.52 14.02
N GLU A 304 -35.38 9.32 14.42
CA GLU A 304 -35.83 8.31 15.38
C GLU A 304 -35.13 6.96 15.17
N VAL A 305 -34.49 6.49 16.24
CA VAL A 305 -33.87 5.18 16.37
C VAL A 305 -34.95 4.11 16.14
N SER A 306 -34.92 3.44 14.99
CA SER A 306 -35.57 2.14 14.86
C SER A 306 -34.70 1.13 15.62
N ASP A 307 -35.00 0.94 16.90
CA ASP A 307 -34.46 -0.08 17.81
C ASP A 307 -34.91 -1.51 17.40
N GLY A 308 -34.75 -1.85 16.13
CA GLY A 308 -34.94 -3.22 15.65
C GLY A 308 -33.66 -4.01 15.85
N GLU A 309 -33.72 -5.12 16.59
CA GLU A 309 -32.60 -6.07 16.65
C GLU A 309 -32.14 -6.44 15.22
N PRO A 310 -30.83 -6.48 14.95
CA PRO A 310 -30.33 -6.88 13.64
C PRO A 310 -30.88 -8.26 13.27
N SER A 311 -31.42 -8.38 12.05
CA SER A 311 -31.95 -9.67 11.58
C SER A 311 -30.93 -10.80 11.72
N GLU A 312 -31.36 -12.03 11.93
CA GLU A 312 -30.49 -13.21 12.03
C GLU A 312 -29.52 -13.33 10.83
N LYS A 313 -30.00 -12.97 9.64
CA LYS A 313 -29.19 -12.90 8.42
C LYS A 313 -28.07 -11.87 8.53
N THR A 314 -28.35 -10.71 9.12
CA THR A 314 -27.36 -9.65 9.35
C THR A 314 -26.30 -10.10 10.35
N LEU A 315 -26.71 -10.74 11.46
CA LEU A 315 -25.80 -11.30 12.45
C LEU A 315 -24.91 -12.40 11.87
N ALA A 316 -25.47 -13.27 11.02
CA ALA A 316 -24.70 -14.30 10.32
C ALA A 316 -23.65 -13.70 9.35
N GLN A 317 -23.94 -12.56 8.72
CA GLN A 317 -22.98 -11.87 7.87
C GLN A 317 -21.91 -11.13 8.69
N LEU A 318 -22.25 -10.56 9.84
CA LEU A 318 -21.25 -9.94 10.73
C LEU A 318 -20.19 -10.95 11.17
N LYS A 319 -20.60 -12.17 11.55
CA LYS A 319 -19.66 -13.24 11.93
C LYS A 319 -18.63 -13.55 10.85
N LYS A 320 -18.98 -13.34 9.58
CA LYS A 320 -18.05 -13.56 8.44
C LYS A 320 -16.94 -12.51 8.35
N LEU A 321 -17.11 -11.35 8.98
CA LEU A 321 -16.06 -10.31 9.01
C LEU A 321 -14.87 -10.73 9.88
N ASP A 322 -15.08 -11.70 10.76
CA ASP A 322 -14.06 -12.28 11.64
C ASP A 322 -13.64 -13.71 11.20
N ASP A 323 -14.08 -14.16 10.02
CA ASP A 323 -13.88 -15.52 9.51
C ASP A 323 -13.01 -15.50 8.24
N THR A 324 -11.74 -15.89 8.41
CA THR A 324 -10.78 -15.98 7.29
C THR A 324 -11.09 -17.15 6.34
N GLU A 325 -11.78 -18.18 6.81
CA GLU A 325 -12.08 -19.39 6.04
C GLU A 325 -13.20 -19.09 5.04
N TRP A 326 -14.22 -18.33 5.43
CA TRP A 326 -15.30 -17.94 4.53
C TRP A 326 -14.78 -17.25 3.26
N ILE A 327 -13.87 -16.28 3.40
CA ILE A 327 -13.35 -15.54 2.23
C ILE A 327 -12.51 -16.45 1.34
N CYS A 328 -11.67 -17.33 1.90
CA CYS A 328 -10.91 -18.33 1.13
C CYS A 328 -11.85 -19.24 0.31
N GLN A 329 -12.95 -19.69 0.92
CA GLN A 329 -13.94 -20.53 0.24
C GLN A 329 -14.61 -19.80 -0.93
N ARG A 330 -14.93 -18.51 -0.80
CA ARG A 330 -15.49 -17.71 -1.89
C ARG A 330 -14.56 -17.60 -3.09
N PHE A 331 -13.27 -17.36 -2.86
CA PHE A 331 -12.27 -17.33 -3.94
C PHE A 331 -12.09 -18.71 -4.57
N SER A 332 -12.01 -19.76 -3.75
CA SER A 332 -11.91 -21.15 -4.22
C SER A 332 -13.11 -21.54 -5.10
N GLU A 333 -14.33 -21.14 -4.74
CA GLU A 333 -15.53 -21.36 -5.54
C GLU A 333 -15.47 -20.63 -6.88
N ALA A 334 -15.05 -19.36 -6.91
CA ALA A 334 -14.88 -18.62 -8.15
C ALA A 334 -13.83 -19.28 -9.08
N LEU A 335 -12.73 -19.80 -8.51
CA LEU A 335 -11.67 -20.48 -9.26
C LEU A 335 -12.11 -21.81 -9.89
N ARG A 336 -13.19 -22.45 -9.42
CA ARG A 336 -13.78 -23.63 -10.08
C ARG A 336 -14.31 -23.31 -11.47
N GLU A 337 -14.69 -22.06 -11.72
CA GLU A 337 -15.14 -21.58 -13.03
C GLU A 337 -13.98 -21.01 -13.88
N LYS A 338 -12.83 -21.71 -13.84
CA LYS A 338 -11.55 -21.29 -14.47
C LYS A 338 -11.70 -20.82 -15.92
N ASP A 339 -12.40 -21.59 -16.77
CA ASP A 339 -12.50 -21.26 -18.20
C ASP A 339 -13.23 -19.93 -18.44
N GLN A 340 -14.26 -19.63 -17.63
CA GLN A 340 -14.96 -18.35 -17.71
C GLN A 340 -14.07 -17.19 -17.25
N LEU A 341 -13.28 -17.39 -16.18
CA LEU A 341 -12.33 -16.39 -15.69
C LEU A 341 -11.20 -16.10 -16.70
N ILE A 342 -10.72 -17.12 -17.41
CA ILE A 342 -9.71 -16.95 -18.48
C ILE A 342 -10.28 -16.12 -19.64
N GLN A 343 -11.53 -16.37 -20.03
CA GLN A 343 -12.21 -15.61 -21.10
C GLN A 343 -12.53 -14.16 -20.71
N GLN A 344 -12.56 -13.85 -19.41
CA GLN A 344 -12.68 -12.49 -18.88
C GLN A 344 -11.30 -11.80 -18.89
N GLU A 345 -10.82 -11.48 -20.08
CA GLU A 345 -9.57 -10.76 -20.29
C GLU A 345 -9.63 -9.34 -19.74
N ARG A 346 -8.45 -8.79 -19.47
CA ARG A 346 -8.24 -7.37 -19.23
C ARG A 346 -8.83 -6.54 -20.38
N ASP A 347 -9.35 -5.36 -20.07
CA ASP A 347 -9.82 -4.42 -21.09
C ASP A 347 -8.60 -3.76 -21.76
N PRO A 348 -8.32 -4.03 -23.05
CA PRO A 348 -7.12 -3.54 -23.72
C PRO A 348 -7.17 -2.04 -24.04
N GLU A 349 -8.36 -1.44 -24.06
CA GLU A 349 -8.56 -0.02 -24.41
C GLU A 349 -8.68 0.88 -23.18
N ARG A 350 -8.76 0.28 -21.99
CA ARG A 350 -8.95 1.01 -20.74
C ARG A 350 -7.61 1.37 -20.12
N ASP A 351 -7.17 2.59 -20.41
CA ASP A 351 -6.03 3.29 -19.78
C ASP A 351 -6.51 4.56 -19.07
N PRO A 352 -7.24 4.46 -17.94
CA PRO A 352 -7.61 5.64 -17.17
C PRO A 352 -6.32 6.28 -16.65
N LYS A 353 -6.19 7.60 -16.80
CA LYS A 353 -5.01 8.29 -16.27
C LYS A 353 -5.00 8.12 -14.75
N LEU A 354 -4.09 7.27 -14.28
CA LEU A 354 -3.87 7.06 -12.86
C LEU A 354 -3.62 8.41 -12.19
N PRO A 355 -4.45 8.86 -11.23
CA PRO A 355 -3.92 9.72 -10.19
C PRO A 355 -2.76 8.95 -9.58
N ASN A 356 -1.58 9.57 -9.56
CA ASN A 356 -0.38 8.92 -9.05
C ASN A 356 -0.69 8.37 -7.66
N LEU A 357 -0.51 7.05 -7.48
CA LEU A 357 -0.69 6.36 -6.21
C LEU A 357 -0.10 7.25 -5.13
N ARG A 358 -0.90 7.65 -4.13
CA ARG A 358 -0.46 8.69 -3.19
C ARG A 358 0.69 8.24 -2.28
N GLY A 359 1.11 6.98 -2.37
CA GLY A 359 2.42 6.51 -1.90
C GLY A 359 3.63 7.03 -2.71
N GLU A 360 3.40 7.67 -3.86
CA GLU A 360 4.42 8.16 -4.79
C GLU A 360 4.49 9.70 -4.97
N LYS A 361 3.58 10.51 -4.40
CA LYS A 361 3.59 11.98 -4.63
C LYS A 361 3.39 12.90 -3.42
N SER A 362 3.15 12.38 -2.21
CA SER A 362 2.63 13.26 -1.14
C SER A 362 3.58 14.37 -0.64
N ALA A 363 4.89 14.30 -0.88
CA ALA A 363 5.80 15.35 -0.42
C ALA A 363 5.94 16.56 -1.37
N ALA A 364 5.43 16.51 -2.61
CA ALA A 364 5.73 17.54 -3.60
C ALA A 364 4.86 18.82 -3.47
N ASN A 365 3.67 18.74 -2.85
CA ASN A 365 2.75 19.88 -2.81
C ASN A 365 2.65 20.61 -1.46
N ALA A 366 3.42 20.20 -0.46
CA ALA A 366 3.53 20.92 0.81
C ALA A 366 4.88 21.63 0.89
N ARG A 367 5.03 22.73 0.13
CA ARG A 367 5.94 23.89 0.37
C ARG A 367 6.16 24.67 -0.92
N LYS A 368 5.20 25.53 -1.30
CA LYS A 368 5.60 26.84 -1.81
C LYS A 368 5.78 27.75 -0.61
N ARG A 369 6.94 27.66 0.04
CA ARG A 369 7.36 28.66 1.02
C ARG A 369 7.64 29.93 0.22
N LYS A 370 6.99 31.05 0.56
CA LYS A 370 7.45 32.36 0.07
C LYS A 370 8.88 32.53 0.60
N LYS A 371 9.85 32.67 -0.31
CA LYS A 371 11.24 32.98 0.05
C LYS A 371 11.23 34.21 0.96
N THR A 372 11.98 34.13 2.05
CA THR A 372 12.19 35.26 2.95
C THR A 372 13.11 36.28 2.30
N THR A 373 13.04 37.54 2.73
CA THR A 373 13.83 38.64 2.15
C THR A 373 15.34 38.40 2.26
N SER A 374 15.79 37.63 3.26
CA SER A 374 17.20 37.23 3.42
C SER A 374 17.62 36.15 2.44
N GLU A 375 16.75 35.17 2.15
CA GLU A 375 17.03 34.12 1.14
C GLU A 375 17.10 34.71 -0.28
N LEU A 376 16.33 35.76 -0.56
CA LEU A 376 16.42 36.51 -1.82
C LEU A 376 17.68 37.40 -1.90
N GLN A 377 18.23 37.81 -0.76
CA GLN A 377 19.49 38.58 -0.70
C GLN A 377 20.72 37.67 -0.84
N GLU A 378 20.69 36.45 -0.28
CA GLU A 378 21.77 35.47 -0.46
C GLU A 378 21.85 34.93 -1.89
N GLU A 379 20.70 34.71 -2.56
CA GLU A 379 20.70 34.35 -3.99
C GLU A 379 21.19 35.50 -4.88
N ALA A 380 20.84 36.75 -4.56
CA ALA A 380 21.32 37.92 -5.29
C ALA A 380 22.84 38.13 -5.15
N LEU A 381 23.42 37.80 -3.98
CA LEU A 381 24.86 37.85 -3.74
C LEU A 381 25.60 36.70 -4.43
N GLY A 382 25.00 35.50 -4.50
CA GLY A 382 25.56 34.36 -5.23
C GLY A 382 25.58 34.55 -6.76
N GLU A 383 24.55 35.21 -7.32
CA GLU A 383 24.49 35.54 -8.76
C GLU A 383 25.46 36.68 -9.16
N GLU A 384 25.89 37.53 -8.22
CA GLU A 384 26.94 38.53 -8.45
C GLU A 384 28.35 37.91 -8.39
N GLU A 385 28.60 36.93 -7.51
CA GLU A 385 29.88 36.21 -7.45
C GLU A 385 30.10 35.30 -8.69
N GLU A 386 29.05 34.66 -9.22
CA GLU A 386 29.17 33.86 -10.46
C GLU A 386 29.46 34.73 -11.70
N LYS A 387 28.99 35.98 -11.73
CA LYS A 387 29.29 36.92 -12.83
C LYS A 387 30.71 37.48 -12.76
N GLU A 388 31.30 37.63 -11.57
CA GLU A 388 32.71 38.02 -11.44
C GLU A 388 33.69 36.87 -11.80
N GLU A 389 33.28 35.61 -11.72
CA GLU A 389 34.11 34.47 -12.15
C GLU A 389 34.16 34.28 -13.67
N GLU A 390 33.10 34.63 -14.40
CA GLU A 390 33.06 34.55 -15.88
C GLU A 390 33.89 35.65 -16.59
N GLU A 391 34.23 36.77 -15.93
CA GLU A 391 35.02 37.86 -16.56
C GLU A 391 36.55 37.73 -16.40
N ARG A 392 37.09 36.65 -15.81
CA ARG A 392 38.54 36.48 -15.67
C ARG A 392 39.21 36.13 -17.02
N PRO A 393 40.27 36.84 -17.46
CA PRO A 393 40.87 36.61 -18.77
C PRO A 393 41.63 35.27 -18.83
N LEU A 394 41.38 34.52 -19.92
CA LEU A 394 42.00 33.23 -20.25
C LEU A 394 43.53 33.28 -20.18
N ARG A 395 44.12 32.43 -19.32
CA ARG A 395 45.57 32.21 -19.25
C ARG A 395 46.08 31.50 -20.52
N LYS A 396 47.06 32.11 -21.20
CA LYS A 396 47.74 31.55 -22.39
C LYS A 396 48.48 30.24 -22.07
N PRO A 397 48.52 29.27 -23.00
CA PRO A 397 49.19 27.98 -22.79
C PRO A 397 50.72 28.12 -22.83
N ARG A 398 51.41 27.45 -21.90
CA ARG A 398 52.88 27.34 -21.88
C ARG A 398 53.34 26.30 -22.89
N THR A 399 54.24 26.70 -23.79
CA THR A 399 55.00 25.81 -24.68
C THR A 399 56.04 25.00 -23.89
N PRO A 400 56.28 23.72 -24.22
CA PRO A 400 57.33 22.93 -23.60
C PRO A 400 58.69 23.30 -24.21
N LYS A 401 59.68 23.61 -23.36
CA LYS A 401 61.07 23.70 -23.81
C LYS A 401 61.69 22.30 -23.77
N SER A 402 62.37 21.99 -24.88
CA SER A 402 63.23 20.82 -25.13
C SER A 402 64.34 20.67 -24.11
#